data_AF-A0A524I0G5-F1
#
_entry.id   AF-A0A524I0G5-F1
#
_cell.length_a   1.000
_cell.length_b   1.000
_cell.length_c   1.000
_cell.angle_alpha   90.00
_cell.angle_beta   90.00
_cell.angle_gamma   90.00
#
_symmetry.space_group_name_H-M   'P 1'
#
loop_
_entity.id
_entity.type
_entity.pdbx_description
1 polymer ?
#
loop_
_entity_poly.entity_id
_entity_poly.type
_entity_poly.pdbx_seq_one_letter_code
_entity_poly.pdbx_strand_id
1 'polypeptide(L)'
;MRIFGLTLALIALTFTTLGSNPAQAQAWVSYVSMQDQFAQWFPAEPTVETVEWIDENDDVRPARKYSAERRGATYTLYAVDYSEAPFTIMRGSVAHTATKYRHLGEVTYDAYAQLDRIEGHQLQITTPEGRRIYFAEFLHDNILYVLDANMPPRAAPPLQFQQSMQILDRDGVRVRYTQEGERILRTDDLAEGLGGAEIGGCILEGTSDQYICPEGETPTP
;
A
#
# COMPACT_ATOMS: atom_id res chain seq x y z
N MET A 1 -77.57 3.51 -39.37
CA MET A 1 -76.64 4.19 -38.45
C MET A 1 -75.75 3.12 -37.84
N ARG A 2 -74.56 2.79 -38.39
CA ARG A 2 -73.24 3.40 -38.08
C ARG A 2 -73.14 3.71 -36.57
N ILE A 3 -72.25 3.10 -35.80
CA ILE A 3 -70.79 3.36 -35.81
C ILE A 3 -70.01 2.15 -35.26
N PHE A 4 -68.90 1.84 -35.92
CA PHE A 4 -67.85 0.88 -35.54
C PHE A 4 -67.18 1.29 -34.22
N GLY A 5 -67.10 0.38 -33.23
CA GLY A 5 -66.25 0.54 -32.05
C GLY A 5 -64.82 0.12 -32.37
N LEU A 6 -63.91 1.10 -32.51
CA LEU A 6 -62.48 0.89 -32.71
C LEU A 6 -61.85 0.29 -31.44
N THR A 7 -61.29 -0.90 -31.56
CA THR A 7 -60.35 -1.49 -30.59
C THR A 7 -59.03 -0.73 -30.64
N LEU A 8 -58.71 0.05 -29.61
CA LEU A 8 -57.39 0.66 -29.43
C LEU A 8 -56.56 -0.25 -28.50
N ALA A 9 -55.75 -1.12 -29.09
CA ALA A 9 -54.76 -1.90 -28.36
C ALA A 9 -53.58 -0.99 -27.99
N LEU A 10 -53.48 -0.59 -26.71
CA LEU A 10 -52.31 0.07 -26.16
C LEU A 10 -51.21 -0.97 -25.96
N ILE A 11 -50.25 -1.07 -26.90
CA ILE A 11 -49.01 -1.80 -26.68
C ILE A 11 -48.10 -0.88 -25.87
N ALA A 12 -48.06 -1.10 -24.55
CA ALA A 12 -47.09 -0.47 -23.67
C ALA A 12 -45.70 -1.05 -23.99
N LEU A 13 -44.94 -0.34 -24.82
CA LEU A 13 -43.54 -0.64 -25.09
C LEU A 13 -42.73 -0.24 -23.85
N THR A 14 -42.62 -1.15 -22.88
CA THR A 14 -41.74 -0.99 -21.73
C THR A 14 -40.29 -0.99 -22.22
N PHE A 15 -39.72 0.20 -22.38
CA PHE A 15 -38.30 0.40 -22.60
C PHE A 15 -37.59 0.04 -21.29
N THR A 16 -37.25 -1.24 -21.11
CA THR A 16 -36.35 -1.65 -20.04
C THR A 16 -35.02 -0.98 -20.31
N THR A 17 -34.76 0.13 -19.62
CA THR A 17 -33.42 0.68 -19.53
C THR A 17 -32.55 -0.43 -18.96
N LEU A 18 -31.75 -1.06 -19.82
CA LEU A 18 -30.55 -1.74 -19.39
C LEU A 18 -29.79 -0.68 -18.60
N GLY A 19 -29.90 -0.76 -17.27
CA GLY A 19 -29.05 0.01 -16.39
C GLY A 19 -27.65 -0.36 -16.81
N SER A 20 -26.96 0.58 -17.47
CA SER A 20 -25.53 0.54 -17.59
C SER A 20 -25.03 0.57 -16.16
N ASN A 21 -24.80 -0.60 -15.58
CA ASN A 21 -23.95 -0.70 -14.42
C ASN A 21 -22.70 0.07 -14.81
N PRO A 22 -22.29 1.09 -14.04
CA PRO A 22 -20.97 1.65 -14.26
C PRO A 22 -20.03 0.46 -14.20
N ALA A 23 -19.41 0.12 -15.33
CA ALA A 23 -18.23 -0.72 -15.30
C ALA A 23 -17.31 0.02 -14.36
N GLN A 24 -17.16 -0.46 -13.12
CA GLN A 24 -16.18 0.11 -12.20
C GLN A 24 -14.88 0.06 -12.97
N ALA A 25 -14.41 1.23 -13.40
CA ALA A 25 -13.20 1.35 -14.16
C ALA A 25 -12.12 0.68 -13.33
N GLN A 26 -11.48 -0.29 -13.95
CA GLN A 26 -10.65 -1.30 -13.33
C GLN A 26 -9.27 -0.71 -13.01
N ALA A 27 -9.25 0.30 -12.14
CA ALA A 27 -8.07 1.03 -11.72
C ALA A 27 -7.57 0.48 -10.38
N TRP A 28 -6.25 0.50 -10.20
CA TRP A 28 -5.67 0.39 -8.87
C TRP A 28 -6.13 1.60 -8.05
N VAL A 29 -6.49 1.37 -6.79
CA VAL A 29 -6.88 2.43 -5.86
C VAL A 29 -5.69 2.77 -4.99
N SER A 30 -5.47 4.07 -4.77
CA SER A 30 -4.55 4.50 -3.72
C SER A 30 -5.26 4.42 -2.39
N TYR A 31 -4.65 3.76 -1.41
CA TYR A 31 -5.11 3.69 -0.04
C TYR A 31 -4.08 4.36 0.87
N VAL A 32 -4.54 5.21 1.78
CA VAL A 32 -3.71 5.92 2.75
C VAL A 32 -4.17 5.54 4.15
N SER A 33 -3.24 5.08 4.98
CA SER A 33 -3.46 4.92 6.42
C SER A 33 -2.60 5.92 7.17
N MET A 34 -3.21 6.99 7.68
CA MET A 34 -2.53 7.90 8.61
C MET A 34 -2.24 7.22 9.95
N GLN A 35 -3.07 6.24 10.33
CA GLN A 35 -2.92 5.51 11.59
C GLN A 35 -1.70 4.59 11.59
N ASP A 36 -1.42 3.96 10.45
CA ASP A 36 -0.23 3.12 10.23
C ASP A 36 0.83 3.81 9.39
N GLN A 37 0.69 5.12 9.14
CA GLN A 37 1.74 5.90 8.49
C GLN A 37 2.23 5.33 7.14
N PHE A 38 1.32 4.94 6.25
CA PHE A 38 1.67 4.51 4.90
C PHE A 38 0.64 4.90 3.84
N ALA A 39 1.08 4.86 2.59
CA ALA A 39 0.21 4.84 1.43
C ALA A 39 0.62 3.73 0.44
N GLN A 40 -0.34 3.11 -0.24
CA GLN A 40 -0.11 1.93 -1.07
C GLN A 40 -1.20 1.80 -2.14
N TRP A 41 -0.84 1.36 -3.35
CA TRP A 41 -1.84 0.98 -4.34
C TRP A 41 -2.33 -0.44 -4.12
N PHE A 42 -3.65 -0.61 -4.03
CA PHE A 42 -4.32 -1.91 -4.00
C PHE A 42 -5.14 -2.13 -5.28
N PRO A 43 -5.38 -3.39 -5.68
CA PRO A 43 -6.21 -3.70 -6.85
C PRO A 43 -7.71 -3.43 -6.64
N ALA A 44 -8.13 -3.17 -5.40
CA ALA A 44 -9.46 -2.79 -4.93
C ALA A 44 -9.31 -2.19 -3.52
N GLU A 45 -10.37 -1.59 -2.97
CA GLU A 45 -10.37 -1.11 -1.58
C GLU A 45 -9.97 -2.27 -0.64
N PRO A 46 -8.91 -2.11 0.17
CA PRO A 46 -8.46 -3.18 1.04
C PRO A 46 -9.43 -3.41 2.20
N THR A 47 -9.66 -4.68 2.54
CA THR A 47 -10.24 -5.05 3.82
C THR A 47 -9.19 -4.87 4.91
N VAL A 48 -9.57 -4.20 6.01
CA VAL A 48 -8.70 -3.91 7.14
C VAL A 48 -9.09 -4.76 8.33
N GLU A 49 -8.13 -5.50 8.89
CA GLU A 49 -8.33 -6.41 10.01
C GLU A 49 -7.24 -6.18 11.07
N THR A 50 -7.63 -6.12 12.34
CA THR A 50 -6.65 -6.25 13.43
C THR A 50 -6.26 -7.70 13.57
N VAL A 51 -4.96 -7.96 13.61
CA VAL A 51 -4.39 -9.32 13.70
C VAL A 51 -3.30 -9.36 14.77
N GLU A 52 -3.08 -10.55 15.32
CA GLU A 52 -1.96 -10.81 16.22
C GLU A 52 -0.72 -11.16 15.38
N TRP A 53 0.39 -10.47 15.62
CA TRP A 53 1.67 -10.79 15.00
C TRP A 53 2.62 -11.35 16.05
N ILE A 54 3.12 -12.56 15.83
CA ILE A 54 4.05 -13.21 16.76
C ILE A 54 5.49 -12.88 16.37
N ASP A 55 6.24 -12.29 17.30
CA ASP A 55 7.66 -11.99 17.14
C ASP A 55 8.58 -13.17 17.49
N GLU A 56 9.89 -12.91 17.53
CA GLU A 56 10.90 -13.95 17.75
C GLU A 56 10.95 -14.54 19.17
N ASN A 57 10.30 -13.90 20.14
CA ASN A 57 10.17 -14.37 21.52
C ASN A 57 8.81 -15.01 21.82
N ASP A 58 8.01 -15.25 20.78
CA ASP A 58 6.61 -15.68 20.89
C ASP A 58 5.69 -14.63 21.56
N ASP A 59 6.11 -13.37 21.64
CA ASP A 59 5.27 -12.27 22.12
C ASP A 59 4.29 -11.80 21.03
N VAL A 60 3.08 -11.45 21.45
CA VAL A 60 2.08 -10.85 20.56
C VAL A 60 2.37 -9.36 20.37
N ARG A 61 2.51 -8.95 19.11
CA ARG A 61 2.60 -7.57 18.67
C ARG A 61 1.28 -7.15 18.00
N PRO A 62 0.73 -5.97 18.35
CA PRO A 62 -0.42 -5.42 17.64
C PRO A 62 -0.08 -5.24 16.16
N ALA A 63 -0.98 -5.67 15.28
CA ALA A 63 -0.81 -5.45 13.85
C ALA A 63 -2.15 -5.19 13.16
N ARG A 64 -2.09 -4.46 12.05
CA ARG A 64 -3.20 -4.35 11.10
C ARG A 64 -2.81 -4.98 9.77
N LYS A 65 -3.74 -5.73 9.20
CA LYS A 65 -3.65 -6.37 7.91
C LYS A 65 -4.58 -5.68 6.93
N TYR A 66 -4.02 -5.23 5.83
CA TYR A 66 -4.71 -4.62 4.69
C TYR A 66 -4.66 -5.60 3.54
N SER A 67 -5.82 -6.07 3.06
CA SER A 67 -5.84 -7.11 2.03
C SER A 67 -6.86 -6.86 0.93
N ALA A 68 -6.47 -7.16 -0.31
CA ALA A 68 -7.35 -7.11 -1.47
C ALA A 68 -7.07 -8.29 -2.41
N GLU A 69 -8.09 -8.74 -3.13
CA GLU A 69 -7.97 -9.85 -4.08
C GLU A 69 -8.26 -9.40 -5.51
N ARG A 70 -7.53 -9.98 -6.47
CA ARG A 70 -7.80 -9.79 -7.89
C ARG A 70 -7.37 -11.02 -8.68
N ARG A 71 -8.31 -11.61 -9.41
CA ARG A 71 -8.05 -12.73 -10.35
C ARG A 71 -7.27 -13.90 -9.70
N GLY A 72 -7.62 -14.25 -8.45
CA GLY A 72 -6.98 -15.34 -7.70
C GLY A 72 -5.61 -15.01 -7.08
N ALA A 73 -5.14 -13.76 -7.23
CA ALA A 73 -4.05 -13.20 -6.45
C ALA A 73 -4.58 -12.48 -5.22
N THR A 74 -3.82 -12.56 -4.13
CA THR A 74 -4.09 -11.87 -2.87
C THR A 74 -2.93 -10.92 -2.60
N TYR A 75 -3.24 -9.68 -2.28
CA TYR A 75 -2.28 -8.61 -2.01
C TYR A 75 -2.48 -8.17 -0.57
N THR A 76 -1.44 -8.28 0.25
CA THR A 76 -1.50 -8.02 1.68
C THR A 76 -0.40 -7.06 2.09
N LEU A 77 -0.73 -6.10 2.93
CA LEU A 77 0.23 -5.28 3.68
C LEU A 77 -0.08 -5.44 5.16
N TYR A 78 0.92 -5.81 5.96
CA TYR A 78 0.86 -5.73 7.42
C TYR A 78 1.60 -4.49 7.88
N ALA A 79 1.01 -3.78 8.84
CA ALA A 79 1.70 -2.79 9.66
C ALA A 79 1.75 -3.34 11.08
N VAL A 80 2.94 -3.68 11.55
CA VAL A 80 3.18 -4.33 12.84
C VAL A 80 3.85 -3.35 13.80
N ASP A 81 3.21 -3.11 14.93
CA ASP A 81 3.69 -2.18 15.95
C ASP A 81 4.71 -2.84 16.88
N TYR A 82 5.96 -2.40 16.79
CA TYR A 82 7.07 -2.80 17.64
C TYR A 82 7.46 -1.71 18.67
N SER A 83 6.65 -0.67 18.85
CA SER A 83 6.96 0.44 19.78
C SER A 83 7.17 -0.01 21.23
N GLU A 84 6.47 -1.06 21.66
CA GLU A 84 6.60 -1.66 23.00
C GLU A 84 7.60 -2.84 23.06
N ALA A 85 8.29 -3.14 21.95
CA ALA A 85 9.27 -4.22 21.91
C ALA A 85 10.67 -3.72 22.35
N PRO A 86 11.51 -4.58 22.96
CA PRO A 86 12.91 -4.24 23.17
C PRO A 86 13.59 -3.92 21.84
N PHE A 87 14.50 -2.95 21.83
CA PHE A 87 15.18 -2.48 20.61
C PHE A 87 15.77 -3.61 19.77
N THR A 88 16.38 -4.62 20.38
CA THR A 88 16.96 -5.76 19.66
C THR A 88 15.91 -6.61 18.97
N ILE A 89 14.74 -6.79 19.58
CA ILE A 89 13.60 -7.55 19.01
C ILE A 89 13.03 -6.80 17.81
N MET A 90 12.82 -5.50 17.96
CA MET A 90 12.38 -4.64 16.86
C MET A 90 13.38 -4.69 15.68
N ARG A 91 14.69 -4.55 15.95
CA ARG A 91 15.71 -4.60 14.89
C ARG A 91 15.85 -5.99 14.27
N GLY A 92 15.68 -7.05 15.05
CA GLY A 92 15.70 -8.44 14.61
C GLY A 92 14.48 -8.83 13.77
N SER A 93 13.37 -8.09 13.89
CA SER A 93 12.09 -8.38 13.25
C SER A 93 12.19 -8.60 11.73
N VAL A 94 13.03 -7.84 11.02
CA VAL A 94 13.28 -8.00 9.58
C VAL A 94 13.89 -9.38 9.29
N ALA A 95 15.00 -9.72 9.96
CA ALA A 95 15.66 -11.01 9.74
C ALA A 95 14.77 -12.20 10.15
N HIS A 96 14.03 -12.05 11.24
CA HIS A 96 13.10 -13.06 11.73
C HIS A 96 11.94 -13.29 10.74
N THR A 97 11.30 -12.22 10.28
CA THR A 97 10.16 -12.29 9.35
C THR A 97 10.59 -12.84 8.00
N ALA A 98 11.72 -12.37 7.44
CA ALA A 98 12.30 -12.97 6.24
C ALA A 98 12.52 -14.49 6.40
N THR A 99 13.02 -14.93 7.56
CA THR A 99 13.22 -16.36 7.85
C THR A 99 11.90 -17.14 7.83
N LYS A 100 10.82 -16.62 8.44
CA LYS A 100 9.49 -17.23 8.38
C LYS A 100 9.02 -17.40 6.93
N TYR A 101 9.21 -16.37 6.11
CA TYR A 101 8.83 -16.40 4.69
C TYR A 101 9.67 -17.39 3.87
N ARG A 102 10.98 -17.50 4.12
CA ARG A 102 11.85 -18.50 3.45
C ARG A 102 11.35 -19.94 3.65
N HIS A 103 10.67 -20.23 4.75
CA HIS A 103 10.11 -21.57 5.01
C HIS A 103 8.84 -21.88 4.23
N LEU A 104 8.26 -20.93 3.49
CA LEU A 104 7.05 -21.14 2.71
C LEU A 104 7.27 -21.87 1.38
N GLY A 105 8.52 -22.04 0.94
CA GLY A 105 8.83 -22.73 -0.32
C GLY A 105 10.25 -22.52 -0.82
N GLU A 106 10.45 -22.69 -2.12
CA GLU A 106 11.73 -22.46 -2.78
C GLU A 106 11.98 -20.96 -2.97
N VAL A 107 13.07 -20.46 -2.40
CA VAL A 107 13.50 -19.06 -2.55
C VAL A 107 14.19 -18.89 -3.91
N THR A 108 13.57 -18.10 -4.78
CA THR A 108 14.05 -17.79 -6.15
C THR A 108 14.73 -16.42 -6.26
N TYR A 109 14.56 -15.56 -5.26
CA TYR A 109 15.24 -14.27 -5.11
C TYR A 109 15.33 -13.92 -3.63
N ASP A 110 16.48 -13.42 -3.19
CA ASP A 110 16.76 -13.02 -1.82
C ASP A 110 17.80 -11.90 -1.84
N ALA A 111 17.39 -10.69 -1.48
CA ALA A 111 18.27 -9.53 -1.55
C ALA A 111 17.86 -8.41 -0.60
N TYR A 112 18.82 -7.52 -0.36
CA TYR A 112 18.55 -6.20 0.18
C TYR A 112 17.54 -5.44 -0.68
N ALA A 113 16.62 -4.76 -0.01
CA ALA A 113 15.67 -3.85 -0.63
C ALA A 113 15.77 -2.46 0.00
N GLN A 114 15.23 -1.47 -0.69
CA GLN A 114 15.04 -0.16 -0.11
C GLN A 114 13.76 0.47 -0.63
N LEU A 115 13.12 1.25 0.23
CA LEU A 115 12.00 2.10 -0.08
C LEU A 115 12.40 3.52 0.30
N ASP A 116 12.63 4.41 -0.67
CA ASP A 116 13.01 5.80 -0.35
C ASP A 116 14.25 5.92 0.58
N ARG A 117 15.20 4.99 0.39
CA ARG A 117 16.41 4.77 1.22
C ARG A 117 16.16 4.21 2.62
N ILE A 118 14.92 3.90 2.96
CA ILE A 118 14.58 3.07 4.12
C ILE A 118 14.97 1.64 3.79
N GLU A 119 15.88 1.08 4.58
CA GLU A 119 16.39 -0.25 4.36
C GLU A 119 15.31 -1.31 4.58
N GLY A 120 15.38 -2.37 3.79
CA GLY A 120 14.44 -3.47 3.85
C GLY A 120 15.01 -4.74 3.27
N HIS A 121 14.14 -5.72 3.11
CA HIS A 121 14.49 -7.01 2.56
C HIS A 121 13.43 -7.49 1.57
N GLN A 122 13.86 -8.15 0.49
CA GLN A 122 12.96 -8.65 -0.55
C GLN A 122 13.22 -10.12 -0.82
N LEU A 123 12.13 -10.88 -0.92
CA LEU A 123 12.12 -12.29 -1.27
C LEU A 123 11.16 -12.55 -2.45
N GLN A 124 11.50 -13.54 -3.28
CA GLN A 124 10.53 -14.18 -4.17
C GLN A 124 10.53 -15.67 -3.92
N ILE A 125 9.38 -16.23 -3.58
CA ILE A 125 9.25 -17.63 -3.16
C ILE A 125 8.26 -18.34 -4.07
N THR A 126 8.59 -19.57 -4.48
CA THR A 126 7.65 -20.49 -5.12
C THR A 126 7.20 -21.53 -4.10
N THR A 127 5.91 -21.55 -3.76
CA THR A 127 5.35 -22.51 -2.78
C THR A 127 5.27 -23.92 -3.38
N PRO A 128 5.14 -24.98 -2.55
CA PRO A 128 4.95 -26.35 -3.04
C PRO A 128 3.74 -26.52 -3.98
N GLU A 129 2.69 -25.72 -3.80
CA GLU A 129 1.48 -25.70 -4.65
C GLU A 129 1.69 -24.91 -5.96
N GLY A 130 2.89 -24.36 -6.18
CA GLY A 130 3.27 -23.60 -7.37
C GLY A 130 2.84 -22.14 -7.36
N ARG A 131 2.35 -21.62 -6.23
CA ARG A 131 2.05 -20.18 -6.09
C ARG A 131 3.35 -19.39 -5.97
N ARG A 132 3.31 -18.10 -6.32
CA ARG A 132 4.48 -17.22 -6.27
C ARG A 132 4.23 -16.09 -5.28
N ILE A 133 5.01 -16.04 -4.21
CA ILE A 133 4.96 -14.98 -3.21
C ILE A 133 6.03 -13.94 -3.57
N TYR A 134 5.59 -12.70 -3.69
CA TYR A 134 6.46 -11.53 -3.83
C TYR A 134 6.42 -10.76 -2.52
N PHE A 135 7.50 -10.86 -1.76
CA PHE A 135 7.61 -10.34 -0.42
C PHE A 135 8.59 -9.18 -0.38
N ALA A 136 8.24 -8.12 0.34
CA ALA A 136 9.17 -7.09 0.75
C ALA A 136 8.81 -6.61 2.15
N GLU A 137 9.79 -6.18 2.92
CA GLU A 137 9.56 -5.61 4.24
C GLU A 137 10.48 -4.42 4.51
N PHE A 138 9.97 -3.47 5.31
CA PHE A 138 10.66 -2.24 5.68
C PHE A 138 10.34 -1.91 7.13
N LEU A 139 11.35 -1.54 7.91
CA LEU A 139 11.19 -1.14 9.30
C LEU A 139 11.44 0.37 9.42
N HIS A 140 10.45 1.12 9.89
CA HIS A 140 10.58 2.57 10.09
C HIS A 140 9.75 3.02 11.30
N ASP A 141 10.33 3.89 12.14
CA ASP A 141 9.70 4.43 13.37
C ASP A 141 8.97 3.39 14.25
N ASN A 142 9.61 2.23 14.43
CA ASN A 142 9.11 1.07 15.17
C ASN A 142 7.91 0.34 14.54
N ILE A 143 7.58 0.62 13.28
CA ILE A 143 6.57 -0.12 12.52
C ILE A 143 7.28 -1.00 11.49
N LEU A 144 7.06 -2.31 11.57
CA LEU A 144 7.48 -3.23 10.51
C LEU A 144 6.34 -3.33 9.49
N TYR A 145 6.62 -2.90 8.27
CA TYR A 145 5.73 -3.04 7.12
C TYR A 145 6.10 -4.30 6.36
N VAL A 146 5.13 -5.19 6.14
CA VAL A 146 5.32 -6.43 5.39
C VAL A 146 4.37 -6.46 4.20
N LEU A 147 4.91 -6.40 2.99
CA LEU A 147 4.17 -6.59 1.74
C LEU A 147 4.26 -8.05 1.32
N ASP A 148 3.11 -8.64 1.04
CA ASP A 148 2.96 -10.01 0.54
C ASP A 148 1.95 -10.03 -0.60
N ALA A 149 2.44 -10.20 -1.82
CA ALA A 149 1.61 -10.50 -2.98
C ALA A 149 1.72 -11.98 -3.34
N ASN A 150 0.67 -12.73 -3.03
CA ASN A 150 0.56 -14.15 -3.28
C ASN A 150 -0.17 -14.41 -4.60
N MET A 151 0.58 -14.81 -5.62
CA MET A 151 0.15 -14.90 -7.01
C MET A 151 -0.13 -16.35 -7.45
N PRO A 152 -1.14 -16.58 -8.31
CA PRO A 152 -1.34 -17.88 -8.95
C PRO A 152 -0.10 -18.34 -9.74
N PRO A 153 0.04 -19.66 -9.99
CA PRO A 153 1.09 -20.17 -10.85
C PRO A 153 1.11 -19.46 -12.20
N ARG A 154 2.31 -19.09 -12.67
CA ARG A 154 2.56 -18.41 -13.97
C ARG A 154 1.93 -17.03 -14.13
N ALA A 155 1.35 -16.44 -13.08
CA ALA A 155 0.91 -15.05 -13.13
C ALA A 155 2.11 -14.11 -13.33
N ALA A 156 1.85 -12.96 -13.96
CA ALA A 156 2.84 -11.90 -14.09
C ALA A 156 3.22 -11.35 -12.70
N PRO A 157 4.48 -10.90 -12.51
CA PRO A 157 4.89 -10.26 -11.26
C PRO A 157 4.00 -9.04 -10.92
N PRO A 158 3.67 -8.82 -9.64
CA PRO A 158 2.81 -7.73 -9.19
C PRO A 158 3.58 -6.41 -9.02
N LEU A 159 4.30 -5.96 -10.07
CA LEU A 159 5.21 -4.80 -10.00
C LEU A 159 4.57 -3.54 -9.40
N GLN A 160 3.33 -3.24 -9.80
CA GLN A 160 2.60 -2.08 -9.27
C GLN A 160 2.47 -2.13 -7.75
N PHE A 161 2.13 -3.28 -7.18
CA PHE A 161 2.00 -3.41 -5.72
C PHE A 161 3.36 -3.28 -5.04
N GLN A 162 4.39 -3.93 -5.58
CA GLN A 162 5.74 -3.94 -4.99
C GLN A 162 6.42 -2.57 -4.98
N GLN A 163 6.10 -1.68 -5.93
CA GLN A 163 6.82 -0.42 -6.15
C GLN A 163 6.04 0.83 -5.74
N SER A 164 4.80 0.69 -5.25
CA SER A 164 3.92 1.83 -4.95
C SER A 164 3.75 2.12 -3.47
N MET A 165 4.44 1.41 -2.58
CA MET A 165 4.39 1.77 -1.16
C MET A 165 5.09 3.11 -0.95
N GLN A 166 4.56 3.90 -0.02
CA GLN A 166 5.24 5.04 0.59
C GLN A 166 5.05 4.91 2.10
N ILE A 167 6.11 5.15 2.87
CA ILE A 167 6.02 5.36 4.31
C ILE A 167 5.79 6.84 4.54
N LEU A 168 4.88 7.17 5.45
CA LEU A 168 4.51 8.53 5.83
C LEU A 168 5.00 8.82 7.24
N ASP A 169 5.24 10.08 7.59
CA ASP A 169 5.32 10.46 9.00
C ASP A 169 3.93 10.74 9.57
N ARG A 170 3.89 11.18 10.83
CA ARG A 170 2.65 11.43 11.58
C ARG A 170 1.80 12.55 10.98
N ASP A 171 2.43 13.45 10.23
CA ASP A 171 1.75 14.56 9.56
C ASP A 171 1.27 14.15 8.16
N GLY A 172 1.55 12.92 7.73
CA GLY A 172 1.11 12.38 6.44
C GLY A 172 2.05 12.68 5.29
N VAL A 173 3.30 13.05 5.60
CA VAL A 173 4.31 13.46 4.63
C VAL A 173 5.19 12.26 4.32
N ARG A 174 5.49 12.05 3.03
CA ARG A 174 6.33 10.94 2.60
C ARG A 174 7.71 10.98 3.26
N VAL A 175 8.15 9.83 3.75
CA VAL A 175 9.46 9.62 4.34
C VAL A 175 10.48 9.20 3.28
N ARG A 176 11.52 10.02 3.11
CA ARG A 176 12.59 9.77 2.16
C ARG A 176 13.91 10.35 2.63
N TYR A 177 15.01 9.66 2.34
CA TYR A 177 16.33 10.12 2.75
C TYR A 177 17.29 10.35 1.58
N THR A 178 18.30 11.20 1.81
CA THR A 178 19.50 11.32 0.98
C THR A 178 20.37 10.06 1.12
N GLN A 179 21.48 9.98 0.37
CA GLN A 179 22.44 8.88 0.55
C GLN A 179 23.19 8.99 1.88
N GLU A 180 23.25 10.19 2.43
CA GLU A 180 23.90 10.55 3.68
C GLU A 180 22.98 10.34 4.90
N GLY A 181 21.72 9.94 4.67
CA GLY A 181 20.74 9.65 5.71
C GLY A 181 19.95 10.86 6.20
N GLU A 182 20.01 11.98 5.48
CA GLU A 182 19.26 13.19 5.84
C GLU A 182 17.84 13.13 5.30
N ARG A 183 16.86 13.55 6.11
CA ARG A 183 15.46 13.58 5.68
C ARG A 183 15.30 14.61 4.56
N ILE A 184 14.77 14.17 3.44
CA ILE A 184 14.36 15.04 2.34
C ILE A 184 12.90 15.45 2.60
N LEU A 185 12.64 16.74 2.46
CA LEU A 185 11.30 17.31 2.38
C LEU A 185 11.21 18.03 1.04
N ARG A 186 10.25 17.67 0.19
CA ARG A 186 9.92 18.40 -1.03
C ARG A 186 8.47 18.82 -1.04
N THR A 187 8.15 19.90 -1.75
CA THR A 187 6.75 20.33 -1.91
C THR A 187 5.91 19.37 -2.75
N ASP A 188 6.52 18.52 -3.59
CA ASP A 188 5.86 17.46 -4.37
C ASP A 188 5.74 16.12 -3.61
N ASP A 189 6.52 15.91 -2.54
CA ASP A 189 6.32 14.80 -1.57
C ASP A 189 4.95 14.88 -0.88
N LEU A 190 4.26 16.01 -1.04
CA LEU A 190 2.93 16.32 -0.50
C LEU A 190 1.78 15.92 -1.43
N ALA A 191 2.07 15.55 -2.68
CA ALA A 191 1.03 15.36 -3.69
C ALA A 191 1.31 14.28 -4.76
N GLU A 192 2.44 13.55 -4.73
CA GLU A 192 2.67 12.50 -5.73
C GLU A 192 1.83 11.23 -5.47
N GLY A 193 0.63 11.25 -6.06
CA GLY A 193 -0.09 10.10 -6.60
C GLY A 193 -0.80 9.19 -5.61
N LEU A 194 -0.49 9.29 -4.30
CA LEU A 194 -1.09 8.44 -3.29
C LEU A 194 -2.09 9.12 -2.35
N GLY A 195 -2.15 10.45 -2.32
CA GLY A 195 -3.08 11.20 -1.46
C GLY A 195 -2.55 11.51 -0.05
N GLY A 196 -1.24 11.74 0.10
CA GLY A 196 -0.65 12.27 1.33
C GLY A 196 -1.15 13.68 1.68
N ALA A 197 -0.84 14.15 2.89
CA ALA A 197 -1.30 15.46 3.38
C ALA A 197 -0.52 16.61 2.74
N GLU A 198 -1.21 17.71 2.40
CA GLU A 198 -0.58 18.98 2.01
C GLU A 198 -0.03 19.68 3.26
N ILE A 199 1.30 19.84 3.37
CA ILE A 199 1.90 20.74 4.37
C ILE A 199 1.72 22.20 3.89
N GLY A 200 1.23 23.08 4.75
CA GLY A 200 1.35 24.54 4.58
C GLY A 200 2.64 25.06 5.21
N GLY A 201 3.28 26.07 4.61
CA GLY A 201 4.57 26.62 5.07
C GLY A 201 5.73 26.32 4.12
N CYS A 202 6.74 27.19 4.14
CA CYS A 202 8.01 26.97 3.46
C CYS A 202 8.87 25.91 4.17
N ILE A 203 9.43 24.96 3.43
CA ILE A 203 10.28 23.87 3.94
C ILE A 203 11.71 23.98 3.38
N LEU A 204 12.71 23.58 4.15
CA LEU A 204 14.11 23.58 3.71
C LEU A 204 14.38 22.39 2.77
N GLU A 205 14.98 22.65 1.61
CA GLU A 205 15.39 21.63 0.65
C GLU A 205 16.72 20.99 1.08
N GLY A 206 16.65 19.90 1.85
CA GLY A 206 17.81 19.12 2.27
C GLY A 206 18.84 19.96 3.05
N THR A 207 20.12 19.94 2.63
CA THR A 207 21.22 20.72 3.21
C THR A 207 21.46 22.07 2.54
N SER A 208 20.60 22.48 1.63
CA SER A 208 20.71 23.79 0.98
C SER A 208 20.08 24.88 1.84
N ASP A 209 20.60 26.11 1.76
CA ASP A 209 19.94 27.33 2.30
C ASP A 209 18.69 27.73 1.48
N GLN A 210 18.12 26.81 0.69
CA GLN A 210 16.96 27.08 -0.16
C GLN A 210 15.69 26.54 0.48
N TYR A 211 14.71 27.44 0.60
CA TYR A 211 13.36 27.12 1.03
C TYR A 211 12.49 26.85 -0.20
N ILE A 212 11.68 25.79 -0.13
CA ILE A 212 10.60 25.54 -1.06
C ILE A 212 9.30 25.96 -0.40
N CYS A 213 8.58 26.88 -1.02
CA CYS A 213 7.34 27.43 -0.50
C CYS A 213 6.16 27.05 -1.41
N PRO A 214 4.97 26.80 -0.83
CA PRO A 214 3.71 26.81 -1.58
C PRO A 214 3.53 28.12 -2.36
N GLU A 215 2.80 28.07 -3.47
CA GLU A 215 2.57 29.25 -4.32
C GLU A 215 1.89 30.38 -3.51
N GLY A 216 2.60 31.49 -3.32
CA GLY A 216 2.13 32.64 -2.55
C GLY A 216 2.69 32.74 -1.12
N GLU A 217 3.49 31.78 -0.66
CA GLU A 217 4.18 31.84 0.62
C GLU A 217 5.66 32.24 0.45
N THR A 218 6.21 32.95 1.44
CA THR A 218 7.63 33.33 1.48
C THR A 218 8.22 32.92 2.83
N PRO A 219 9.52 32.54 2.90
CA PRO A 219 10.13 32.15 4.15
C PRO A 219 10.04 33.31 5.15
N THR A 220 9.51 33.06 6.34
CA THR A 220 9.61 34.03 7.44
C THR A 220 11.05 34.09 7.94
N PRO A 221 11.62 35.29 8.11
CA PRO A 221 12.99 35.48 8.59
C PRO A 221 13.21 35.04 10.04
#